data_AF-A0A950X9Z5-F1
#
_entry.id   AF-A0A950X9Z5-F1
#
_cell.length_a   1.000
_cell.length_b   1.000
_cell.length_c   1.000
_cell.angle_alpha   90.00
_cell.angle_beta   90.00
_cell.angle_gamma   90.00
#
_symmetry.space_group_name_H-M   'P 1'
#
loop_
_entity.id
_entity.type
_entity.pdbx_description
1 polymer ?
#
loop_
_entity_poly.entity_id
_entity_poly.type
_entity_poly.pdbx_seq_one_letter_code
_entity_poly.pdbx_strand_id
1 'polypeptide(L)'
;MSLGLLKVFVSSTTDDLKPYRTEVGTLIRDFKFEDVLMDRWTAQPNPPLEKIERAIRDCDVYVGLIGHRYGTRIPGQRVSYTHREYSYAGECGKPRLLYLRDESCPLSEGDPNRTRIIRLRNKIKKDHLWKEFSKPLDLVRKVSASLFELWSSGGIPRYDELPPEKKILLELRRLASDDLLARRDQLENGQDASKRSWFFGPLRRCNVGPKYYVSRITEFEKVAAWLLSRSQPCIALTGPSGIGKTNFLVELMDRIGQDPPPLQLEAVLPLSLGSYVPEENFAGNLERMIPREGIAIALASGEDLLKLVRKGKVLLFLDGLDEFARNYSAEHCVDLFRNLLEILDPVRSK
;
A
#
# COMPACT_ATOMS: atom_id res chain seq x y z
N MET A 1 -8.16 -8.72 -19.77
CA MET A 1 -7.72 -7.31 -19.65
C MET A 1 -7.47 -7.05 -18.18
N SER A 2 -6.25 -6.65 -17.81
CA SER A 2 -5.96 -6.27 -16.42
C SER A 2 -6.79 -5.05 -16.07
N LEU A 3 -7.83 -5.22 -15.25
CA LEU A 3 -8.71 -4.18 -14.73
C LEU A 3 -8.01 -3.50 -13.53
N GLY A 4 -6.89 -2.83 -13.78
CA GLY A 4 -6.25 -2.00 -12.76
C GLY A 4 -7.25 -0.96 -12.23
N LEU A 5 -7.43 -0.90 -10.91
CA LEU A 5 -8.46 -0.04 -10.28
C LEU A 5 -8.25 1.44 -10.65
N LEU A 6 -6.99 1.87 -10.71
CA LEU A 6 -6.54 3.17 -11.18
C LEU A 6 -5.34 3.01 -12.13
N LYS A 7 -5.11 4.02 -12.95
CA LYS A 7 -3.96 4.15 -13.86
C LYS A 7 -3.11 5.33 -13.44
N VAL A 8 -1.83 5.09 -13.19
CA VAL A 8 -0.89 6.11 -12.73
C VAL A 8 0.19 6.31 -13.78
N PHE A 9 0.27 7.51 -14.34
CA PHE A 9 1.34 7.88 -15.27
C PHE A 9 2.58 8.29 -14.47
N VAL A 10 3.70 7.61 -14.69
CA VAL A 10 4.96 7.93 -14.01
C VAL A 10 5.95 8.55 -14.99
N SER A 11 6.11 9.87 -14.86
CA SER A 11 6.98 10.69 -15.69
C SER A 11 8.30 10.98 -14.99
N SER A 12 9.41 10.74 -15.69
CA SER A 12 10.74 11.19 -15.28
C SER A 12 11.74 11.03 -16.43
N THR A 13 12.97 11.51 -16.24
CA THR A 13 14.12 11.07 -17.04
C THR A 13 14.46 9.61 -16.73
N THR A 14 15.02 8.87 -17.70
CA THR A 14 15.30 7.44 -17.55
C THR A 14 16.67 7.17 -16.93
N ASP A 15 17.74 7.73 -17.50
CA ASP A 15 19.12 7.35 -17.17
C ASP A 15 19.48 7.55 -15.70
N ASP A 16 19.09 8.67 -15.11
CA ASP A 16 19.47 9.07 -13.75
C ASP A 16 18.48 8.65 -12.66
N LEU A 17 17.25 8.29 -13.05
CA LEU A 17 16.17 7.97 -12.13
C LEU A 17 15.64 6.54 -12.26
N LYS A 18 16.26 5.69 -13.08
CA LYS A 18 15.85 4.29 -13.28
C LYS A 18 15.55 3.52 -11.98
N PRO A 19 16.39 3.55 -10.92
CA PRO A 19 16.08 2.83 -9.68
C PRO A 19 14.80 3.34 -9.00
N TYR A 20 14.60 4.66 -8.99
CA TYR A 20 13.43 5.30 -8.38
C TYR A 20 12.14 4.94 -9.12
N ARG A 21 12.19 4.94 -10.45
CA ARG A 21 11.04 4.58 -11.29
C ARG A 21 10.64 3.12 -11.13
N THR A 22 11.61 2.22 -11.06
CA THR A 22 11.36 0.80 -10.81
C THR A 22 10.60 0.61 -9.50
N GLU A 23 11.07 1.25 -8.43
CA GLU A 23 10.47 1.15 -7.11
C GLU A 23 9.05 1.77 -7.05
N VAL A 24 8.85 2.94 -7.67
CA VAL A 24 7.52 3.56 -7.80
C VAL A 24 6.57 2.68 -8.62
N GLY A 25 7.03 2.10 -9.73
CA GLY A 25 6.22 1.18 -10.55
C GLY A 25 5.89 -0.14 -9.84
N THR A 26 6.76 -0.63 -8.95
CA THR A 26 6.45 -1.78 -8.08
C THR A 26 5.35 -1.40 -7.09
N LEU A 27 5.51 -0.29 -6.35
CA LEU A 27 4.49 0.20 -5.41
C LEU A 27 3.10 0.31 -6.05
N ILE A 28 3.02 0.96 -7.23
CA ILE A 28 1.75 1.15 -7.94
C ILE A 28 1.09 -0.21 -8.26
N ARG A 29 1.88 -1.20 -8.66
CA ARG A 29 1.37 -2.56 -8.93
C ARG A 29 1.00 -3.34 -7.68
N ASP A 30 1.66 -3.09 -6.56
CA ASP A 30 1.31 -3.69 -5.27
C ASP A 30 -0.10 -3.25 -4.84
N PHE A 31 -0.48 -2.01 -5.19
CA PHE A 31 -1.87 -1.53 -5.08
C PHE A 31 -2.85 -2.15 -6.10
N LYS A 32 -2.36 -2.95 -7.06
CA LYS A 32 -3.06 -3.41 -8.27
C LYS A 32 -3.56 -2.27 -9.16
N PHE A 33 -2.84 -1.16 -9.15
CA PHE A 33 -3.00 -0.14 -10.17
C PHE A 33 -2.15 -0.46 -11.38
N GLU A 34 -2.50 0.16 -12.50
CA GLU A 34 -1.73 0.11 -13.73
C GLU A 34 -0.65 1.21 -13.67
N ASP A 35 0.62 0.80 -13.65
CA ASP A 35 1.74 1.71 -13.80
C ASP A 35 2.01 1.99 -15.29
N VAL A 36 1.67 3.19 -15.75
CA VAL A 36 1.95 3.63 -17.12
C VAL A 36 3.36 4.22 -17.16
N LEU A 37 4.32 3.35 -17.43
CA LEU A 37 5.74 3.65 -17.62
C LEU A 37 6.12 3.41 -19.09
N MET A 38 6.71 4.41 -19.74
CA MET A 38 7.11 4.32 -21.15
C MET A 38 8.15 3.22 -21.43
N ASP A 39 8.95 2.83 -20.42
CA ASP A 39 9.97 1.77 -20.53
C ASP A 39 9.39 0.39 -20.87
N ARG A 40 8.10 0.19 -20.60
CA ARG A 40 7.41 -1.07 -20.86
C ARG A 40 6.69 -1.08 -22.21
N TRP A 41 6.73 0.02 -22.95
CA TRP A 41 6.18 0.06 -24.30
C TRP A 41 7.12 -0.66 -25.27
N THR A 42 6.54 -1.31 -26.27
CA THR A 42 7.29 -1.97 -27.34
C THR A 42 8.28 -1.01 -28.01
N ALA A 43 9.47 -1.52 -28.34
CA ALA A 43 10.61 -0.73 -28.81
C ALA A 43 10.23 0.26 -29.93
N GLN A 44 10.26 1.55 -29.60
CA GLN A 44 10.23 2.66 -30.54
C GLN A 44 11.22 3.71 -30.02
N PRO A 45 12.15 4.20 -30.84
CA PRO A 45 13.20 5.12 -30.40
C PRO A 45 12.65 6.45 -29.86
N ASN A 46 11.44 6.84 -30.28
CA ASN A 46 10.64 7.92 -29.70
C ASN A 46 9.16 7.60 -29.97
N PRO A 47 8.34 7.22 -28.97
CA PRO A 47 6.91 7.10 -29.21
C PRO A 47 6.36 8.47 -29.64
N PRO A 48 5.42 8.51 -30.61
CA PRO A 48 4.81 9.77 -31.05
C PRO A 48 4.26 10.55 -29.85
N LEU A 49 4.42 11.87 -29.85
CA LEU A 49 3.97 12.72 -28.74
C LEU A 49 2.47 12.52 -28.47
N GLU A 50 1.69 12.33 -29.53
CA GLU A 50 0.25 12.05 -29.46
C GLU A 50 -0.06 10.77 -28.68
N LYS A 51 0.82 9.76 -28.73
CA LYS A 51 0.68 8.52 -27.97
C LYS A 51 0.94 8.76 -26.48
N ILE A 52 1.94 9.57 -26.15
CA ILE A 52 2.27 9.95 -24.77
C ILE A 52 1.12 10.77 -24.16
N GLU A 53 0.65 11.78 -24.90
CA GLU A 53 -0.46 12.63 -24.50
C GLU A 53 -1.77 11.83 -24.34
N ARG A 54 -2.04 10.87 -25.23
CA ARG A 54 -3.18 9.96 -25.04
C ARG A 54 -3.03 9.13 -23.76
N ALA A 55 -1.85 8.56 -23.50
CA ALA A 55 -1.60 7.79 -22.29
C ALA A 55 -1.83 8.61 -21.02
N ILE A 56 -1.36 9.86 -20.97
CA ILE A 56 -1.61 10.77 -19.83
C ILE A 56 -3.09 11.06 -19.67
N ARG A 57 -3.80 11.31 -20.78
CA ARG A 57 -5.24 11.59 -20.74
C ARG A 57 -6.04 10.42 -20.18
N ASP A 58 -5.64 9.20 -20.49
CA ASP A 58 -6.30 7.97 -20.05
C ASP A 58 -5.96 7.58 -18.60
N CYS A 59 -4.91 8.19 -18.01
CA CYS A 59 -4.53 7.99 -16.63
C CYS A 59 -5.39 8.80 -15.65
N ASP A 60 -5.46 8.33 -14.41
CA ASP A 60 -6.19 8.97 -13.32
C ASP A 60 -5.30 9.94 -12.54
N VAL A 61 -4.01 9.61 -12.38
CA VAL A 61 -3.03 10.40 -11.62
C VAL A 61 -1.74 10.54 -12.41
N TYR A 62 -1.10 11.70 -12.31
CA TYR A 62 0.26 11.94 -12.79
C TYR A 62 1.24 11.98 -11.62
N VAL A 63 2.28 11.17 -11.69
CA VAL A 63 3.43 11.20 -10.77
C VAL A 63 4.65 11.72 -11.54
N GLY A 64 5.18 12.87 -11.13
CA GLY A 64 6.36 13.48 -11.74
C GLY A 64 7.58 13.38 -10.85
N LEU A 65 8.59 12.62 -11.28
CA LEU A 65 9.90 12.55 -10.61
C LEU A 65 10.89 13.45 -11.36
N ILE A 66 11.25 14.57 -10.74
CA ILE A 66 12.05 15.61 -11.39
C ILE A 66 13.46 15.61 -10.79
N GLY A 67 14.40 15.06 -11.56
CA GLY A 67 15.81 15.00 -11.23
C GLY A 67 16.55 16.32 -11.49
N HIS A 68 17.83 16.18 -11.83
CA HIS A 68 18.72 17.29 -12.22
C HIS A 68 18.97 17.35 -13.72
N ARG A 69 18.40 16.40 -14.48
CA ARG A 69 18.37 16.39 -15.95
C ARG A 69 17.06 16.99 -16.44
N TYR A 70 17.12 17.82 -17.48
CA TYR A 70 15.96 18.26 -18.24
C TYR A 70 15.44 17.16 -19.18
N GLY A 71 16.34 16.28 -19.64
CA GLY A 71 16.02 15.16 -20.51
C GLY A 71 16.00 15.49 -22.00
N THR A 72 15.55 14.53 -22.81
CA THR A 72 15.54 14.61 -24.27
C THR A 72 14.51 15.62 -24.76
N ARG A 73 14.96 16.55 -25.63
CA ARG A 73 14.09 17.52 -26.29
C ARG A 73 13.23 16.84 -27.34
N ILE A 74 11.98 17.24 -27.42
CA ILE A 74 11.09 16.81 -28.51
C ILE A 74 11.60 17.46 -29.81
N PRO A 75 11.83 16.67 -30.89
CA PRO A 75 12.24 17.23 -32.17
C PRO A 75 11.32 18.37 -32.62
N GLY A 76 11.90 19.49 -33.05
CA GLY A 76 11.14 20.68 -33.47
C GLY A 76 10.57 21.53 -32.32
N GLN A 77 10.64 21.12 -31.06
CA GLN A 77 10.13 21.88 -29.92
C GLN A 77 11.23 22.41 -28.98
N ARG A 78 10.86 23.40 -28.14
CA ARG A 78 11.77 24.01 -27.14
C ARG A 78 11.79 23.27 -25.80
N VAL A 79 10.90 22.29 -25.60
CA VAL A 79 10.71 21.56 -24.35
C VAL A 79 11.14 20.10 -24.46
N SER A 80 11.43 19.47 -23.32
CA SER A 80 11.66 18.02 -23.23
C SER A 80 10.36 17.24 -23.11
N TYR A 81 10.41 15.92 -23.34
CA TYR A 81 9.27 15.02 -23.14
C TYR A 81 8.70 15.16 -21.72
N THR A 82 9.53 15.01 -20.68
CA THR A 82 9.11 15.16 -19.27
C THR A 82 8.47 16.54 -18.98
N HIS A 83 8.99 17.63 -19.57
CA HIS A 83 8.39 18.95 -19.42
C HIS A 83 7.01 19.03 -20.10
N ARG A 84 6.87 18.44 -21.29
CA ARG A 84 5.60 18.40 -22.01
C ARG A 84 4.58 17.54 -21.28
N GLU A 85 4.99 16.38 -20.78
CA GLU A 85 4.17 15.48 -19.96
C GLU A 85 3.61 16.19 -18.71
N TYR A 86 4.48 16.87 -17.95
CA TYR A 86 4.08 17.68 -16.78
C TYR A 86 3.05 18.77 -17.13
N SER A 87 3.27 19.47 -18.26
CA SER A 87 2.41 20.57 -18.67
C SER A 87 1.06 20.05 -19.15
N TYR A 88 1.09 19.02 -19.99
CA TYR A 88 -0.09 18.39 -20.58
C TYR A 88 -0.95 17.68 -19.54
N ALA A 89 -0.36 17.06 -18.51
CA ALA A 89 -1.11 16.54 -17.37
C ALA A 89 -1.90 17.65 -16.65
N GLY A 90 -1.33 18.84 -16.53
CA GLY A 90 -2.02 20.02 -16.02
C GLY A 90 -3.12 20.52 -16.95
N GLU A 91 -2.88 20.57 -18.26
CA GLU A 91 -3.89 20.90 -19.29
C GLU A 91 -5.10 19.94 -19.24
N CYS A 92 -4.86 18.66 -18.95
CA CYS A 92 -5.89 17.64 -18.77
C CYS A 92 -6.57 17.65 -17.39
N GLY A 93 -6.20 18.57 -16.49
CA GLY A 93 -6.75 18.64 -15.12
C GLY A 93 -6.40 17.44 -14.24
N LYS A 94 -5.32 16.69 -14.56
CA LYS A 94 -4.93 15.53 -13.78
C LYS A 94 -4.34 15.98 -12.43
N PRO A 95 -4.68 15.30 -11.32
CA PRO A 95 -3.90 15.43 -10.09
C PRO A 95 -2.43 15.12 -10.36
N ARG A 96 -1.54 16.00 -9.90
CA ARG A 96 -0.09 15.91 -10.11
C ARG A 96 0.64 15.76 -8.78
N LEU A 97 1.15 14.57 -8.51
CA LEU A 97 2.04 14.29 -7.38
C LEU A 97 3.48 14.53 -7.82
N LEU A 98 4.11 15.56 -7.26
CA LEU A 98 5.41 16.06 -7.75
C LEU A 98 6.52 15.85 -6.73
N TYR A 99 7.58 15.20 -7.17
CA TYR A 99 8.73 14.85 -6.36
C TYR A 99 10.00 15.43 -6.98
N LEU A 100 10.75 16.21 -6.21
CA LEU A 100 12.00 16.83 -6.66
C LEU A 100 13.19 16.12 -6.03
N ARG A 101 14.18 15.75 -6.86
CA ARG A 101 15.42 15.18 -6.33
C ARG A 101 16.18 16.21 -5.52
N ASP A 102 16.72 15.78 -4.38
CA ASP A 102 17.49 16.58 -3.44
C ASP A 102 18.68 17.29 -4.12
N GLU A 103 18.90 18.56 -3.78
CA GLU A 103 19.94 19.40 -4.39
C GLU A 103 21.37 19.01 -3.98
N SER A 104 21.55 18.32 -2.85
CA SER A 104 22.82 17.76 -2.39
C SER A 104 23.21 16.48 -3.13
N CYS A 105 22.27 15.83 -3.83
CA CYS A 105 22.58 14.63 -4.61
C CYS A 105 23.54 14.96 -5.76
N PRO A 106 24.48 14.04 -6.10
CA PRO A 106 25.37 14.22 -7.23
C PRO A 106 24.61 14.54 -8.52
N LEU A 107 25.08 15.56 -9.24
CA LEU A 107 24.56 15.91 -10.55
C LEU A 107 24.95 14.80 -11.53
N SER A 108 23.97 14.33 -12.30
CA SER A 108 24.25 13.42 -13.40
C SER A 108 24.95 14.16 -14.54
N GLU A 109 26.11 13.68 -14.96
CA GLU A 109 26.86 14.28 -16.06
C GLU A 109 26.09 14.20 -17.39
N GLY A 110 26.36 15.13 -18.31
CA GLY A 110 25.95 15.01 -19.71
C GLY A 110 24.59 15.56 -20.11
N ASP A 111 23.91 16.41 -19.31
CA ASP A 111 22.77 17.19 -19.82
C ASP A 111 23.14 18.66 -20.07
N PRO A 112 23.18 19.12 -21.34
CA PRO A 112 23.53 20.51 -21.67
C PRO A 112 22.43 21.51 -21.30
N ASN A 113 21.24 21.07 -20.86
CA ASN A 113 20.07 21.91 -20.64
C ASN A 113 19.89 22.34 -19.17
N ARG A 114 20.97 22.49 -18.41
CA ARG A 114 20.94 22.80 -16.97
C ARG A 114 20.06 23.99 -16.60
N THR A 115 20.11 25.09 -17.37
CA THR A 115 19.26 26.26 -17.13
C THR A 115 17.77 25.95 -17.26
N ARG A 116 17.38 25.03 -18.14
CA ARG A 116 15.96 24.68 -18.37
C ARG A 116 15.40 23.84 -17.24
N ILE A 117 16.16 22.86 -16.74
CA ILE A 117 15.72 22.06 -15.58
C ILE A 117 15.63 22.91 -14.31
N ILE A 118 16.56 23.84 -14.09
CA ILE A 118 16.48 24.80 -12.98
C ILE A 118 15.18 25.62 -13.08
N ARG A 119 14.84 26.14 -14.28
CA ARG A 119 13.59 26.87 -14.50
C ARG A 119 12.35 26.01 -14.23
N LEU A 120 12.33 24.76 -14.71
CA LEU A 120 11.21 23.84 -14.47
C LEU A 120 11.05 23.53 -12.97
N ARG A 121 12.15 23.22 -12.27
CA ARG A 121 12.15 22.97 -10.82
C ARG A 121 11.63 24.19 -10.06
N ASN A 122 12.12 25.39 -10.37
CA ASN A 122 11.66 26.62 -9.72
C ASN A 122 10.18 26.91 -9.98
N LYS A 123 9.69 26.63 -11.20
CA LYS A 123 8.27 26.71 -11.51
C LYS A 123 7.45 25.75 -10.64
N ILE A 124 7.85 24.48 -10.56
CA ILE A 124 7.16 23.49 -9.71
C ILE A 124 7.16 23.91 -8.24
N LYS A 125 8.31 24.37 -7.72
CA LYS A 125 8.43 24.83 -6.33
C LYS A 125 7.51 26.01 -6.00
N LYS A 126 7.25 26.87 -6.98
CA LYS A 126 6.38 28.06 -6.82
C LYS A 126 4.89 27.71 -6.95
N ASP A 127 4.56 26.86 -7.93
CA ASP A 127 3.17 26.67 -8.37
C ASP A 127 2.48 25.49 -7.64
N HIS A 128 3.23 24.61 -6.97
CA HIS A 128 2.72 23.35 -6.42
C HIS A 128 3.25 23.01 -5.03
N LEU A 129 2.49 22.19 -4.31
CA LEU A 129 3.05 21.38 -3.22
C LEU A 129 3.87 20.25 -3.83
N TRP A 130 5.07 20.05 -3.30
CA TRP A 130 6.02 19.03 -3.78
C TRP A 130 6.72 18.40 -2.58
N LYS A 131 7.32 17.22 -2.78
CA LYS A 131 8.16 16.55 -1.79
C LYS A 131 9.56 16.31 -2.35
N GLU A 132 10.56 16.47 -1.50
CA GLU A 132 11.94 16.13 -1.86
C GLU A 132 12.19 14.62 -1.79
N PHE A 133 13.13 14.08 -2.56
CA PHE A 133 13.61 12.70 -2.41
C PHE A 133 15.10 12.56 -2.73
N SER A 134 15.77 11.63 -2.05
CA SER A 134 17.20 11.34 -2.28
C SER A 134 17.53 9.85 -2.41
N LYS A 135 16.69 8.97 -1.84
CA LYS A 135 16.82 7.51 -1.92
C LYS A 135 15.52 6.89 -2.48
N PRO A 136 15.58 5.75 -3.18
CA PRO A 136 14.38 5.11 -3.73
C PRO A 136 13.33 4.81 -2.67
N LEU A 137 13.72 4.24 -1.52
CA LEU A 137 12.77 3.87 -0.48
C LEU A 137 12.04 5.07 0.16
N ASP A 138 12.76 6.17 0.36
CA ASP A 138 12.19 7.43 0.84
C ASP A 138 11.14 7.98 -0.15
N LEU A 139 11.44 7.93 -1.45
CA LEU A 139 10.49 8.30 -2.49
C LEU A 139 9.22 7.43 -2.44
N VAL A 140 9.37 6.11 -2.37
CA VAL A 140 8.22 5.18 -2.37
C VAL A 140 7.29 5.46 -1.19
N ARG A 141 7.82 5.68 0.01
CA ARG A 141 7.00 6.04 1.20
C ARG A 141 6.19 7.32 0.97
N LYS A 142 6.82 8.34 0.39
CA LYS A 142 6.16 9.62 0.09
C LYS A 142 5.10 9.46 -1.00
N VAL A 143 5.35 8.64 -2.02
CA VAL A 143 4.39 8.32 -3.08
C VAL A 143 3.19 7.54 -2.53
N SER A 144 3.42 6.51 -1.70
CA SER A 144 2.35 5.73 -1.04
C SER A 144 1.40 6.66 -0.27
N ALA A 145 1.96 7.49 0.62
CA ALA A 145 1.18 8.43 1.43
C ALA A 145 0.40 9.45 0.60
N SER A 146 1.02 10.00 -0.46
CA SER A 146 0.37 11.02 -1.30
C SER A 146 -0.75 10.44 -2.16
N LEU A 147 -0.57 9.24 -2.70
CA LEU A 147 -1.64 8.54 -3.42
C LEU A 147 -2.82 8.25 -2.50
N PHE A 148 -2.53 7.81 -1.27
CA PHE A 148 -3.54 7.56 -0.26
C PHE A 148 -4.38 8.80 0.08
N GLU A 149 -3.71 9.90 0.40
CA GLU A 149 -4.37 11.16 0.72
C GLU A 149 -5.23 11.64 -0.46
N LEU A 150 -4.74 11.50 -1.68
CA LEU A 150 -5.44 11.94 -2.88
C LEU A 150 -6.74 11.17 -3.12
N TRP A 151 -6.76 9.85 -2.95
CA TRP A 151 -8.00 9.10 -3.14
C TRP A 151 -8.94 9.19 -1.94
N SER A 152 -8.42 9.39 -0.72
CA SER A 152 -9.25 9.48 0.50
C SER A 152 -9.97 10.81 0.62
N SER A 153 -9.43 11.85 0.02
CA SER A 153 -10.00 13.20 -0.02
C SER A 153 -11.02 13.43 -1.14
N GLY A 154 -11.33 12.41 -1.96
CA GLY A 154 -12.24 12.53 -3.09
C GLY A 154 -11.61 13.19 -4.33
N GLY A 155 -10.31 13.02 -4.53
CA GLY A 155 -9.55 13.66 -5.60
C GLY A 155 -9.47 12.86 -6.92
N ILE A 156 -10.10 11.69 -7.00
CA ILE A 156 -10.00 10.79 -8.16
C ILE A 156 -11.39 10.25 -8.53
N PRO A 157 -12.03 10.75 -9.60
CA PRO A 157 -13.39 10.34 -9.96
C PRO A 157 -13.58 8.84 -10.11
N ARG A 158 -12.62 8.15 -10.76
CA ARG A 158 -12.67 6.69 -10.91
C ARG A 158 -12.61 5.96 -9.57
N TYR A 159 -11.89 6.50 -8.59
CA TYR A 159 -11.87 5.95 -7.24
C TYR A 159 -13.20 6.25 -6.52
N ASP A 160 -13.73 7.46 -6.65
CA ASP A 160 -14.95 7.89 -5.98
C ASP A 160 -16.17 7.07 -6.40
N GLU A 161 -16.21 6.65 -7.67
CA GLU A 161 -17.21 5.74 -8.24
C GLU A 161 -17.02 4.26 -7.85
N LEU A 162 -15.91 3.89 -7.19
CA LEU A 162 -15.72 2.51 -6.76
C LEU A 162 -16.76 2.14 -5.69
N PRO A 163 -17.29 0.90 -5.76
CA PRO A 163 -18.17 0.42 -4.71
C PRO A 163 -17.37 0.24 -3.39
N PRO A 164 -18.03 0.35 -2.23
CA PRO A 164 -17.38 0.35 -0.92
C PRO A 164 -16.39 -0.80 -0.72
N GLU A 165 -16.73 -2.01 -1.16
CA GLU A 165 -15.88 -3.20 -1.05
C GLU A 165 -14.53 -3.06 -1.77
N LYS A 166 -14.49 -2.40 -2.93
CA LYS A 166 -13.23 -2.18 -3.66
C LYS A 166 -12.36 -1.11 -3.01
N LYS A 167 -13.00 -0.10 -2.42
CA LYS A 167 -12.28 0.94 -1.67
C LYS A 167 -11.60 0.32 -0.43
N ILE A 168 -12.28 -0.59 0.29
CA ILE A 168 -11.72 -1.32 1.44
C ILE A 168 -10.47 -2.12 1.04
N LEU A 169 -10.52 -2.87 -0.07
CA LEU A 169 -9.36 -3.64 -0.55
C LEU A 169 -8.14 -2.75 -0.83
N LEU A 170 -8.35 -1.54 -1.35
CA LEU A 170 -7.26 -0.58 -1.58
C LEU A 170 -6.65 -0.07 -0.28
N GLU A 171 -7.47 0.16 0.75
CA GLU A 171 -6.99 0.51 2.08
C GLU A 171 -6.10 -0.56 2.68
N LEU A 172 -6.50 -1.83 2.55
CA LEU A 172 -5.74 -2.94 3.11
C LEU A 172 -4.41 -3.14 2.41
N ARG A 173 -4.40 -2.99 1.08
CA ARG A 173 -3.14 -2.99 0.33
C ARG A 173 -2.23 -1.86 0.76
N ARG A 174 -2.78 -0.69 1.10
CA ARG A 174 -1.99 0.40 1.68
C ARG A 174 -1.37 -0.01 2.99
N LEU A 175 -2.17 -0.53 3.92
CA LEU A 175 -1.68 -0.94 5.23
C LEU A 175 -0.58 -1.99 5.11
N ALA A 176 -0.74 -2.97 4.22
CA ALA A 176 0.30 -3.97 3.94
C ALA A 176 1.54 -3.36 3.26
N SER A 177 1.36 -2.44 2.31
CA SER A 177 2.48 -1.81 1.59
C SER A 177 3.31 -0.89 2.49
N ASP A 178 2.67 -0.02 3.27
CA ASP A 178 3.33 0.88 4.23
C ASP A 178 4.17 0.08 5.24
N ASP A 179 3.67 -1.08 5.61
CA ASP A 179 4.34 -2.03 6.48
C ASP A 179 5.61 -2.62 5.86
N LEU A 180 5.49 -3.21 4.67
CA LEU A 180 6.62 -3.79 3.94
C LEU A 180 7.72 -2.75 3.67
N LEU A 181 7.33 -1.51 3.38
CA LEU A 181 8.26 -0.39 3.20
C LEU A 181 8.98 -0.05 4.50
N ALA A 182 8.28 -0.05 5.63
CA ALA A 182 8.90 0.15 6.95
C ALA A 182 9.88 -0.98 7.29
N ARG A 183 9.55 -2.23 6.96
CA ARG A 183 10.46 -3.38 7.11
C ARG A 183 11.74 -3.15 6.32
N ARG A 184 11.61 -2.83 5.04
CA ARG A 184 12.76 -2.58 4.15
C ARG A 184 13.63 -1.43 4.64
N ASP A 185 13.03 -0.38 5.21
CA ASP A 185 13.76 0.79 5.74
C ASP A 185 14.65 0.41 6.92
N GLN A 186 14.17 -0.47 7.80
CA GLN A 186 14.97 -0.99 8.89
C GLN A 186 16.14 -1.85 8.39
N LEU A 187 15.94 -2.63 7.32
CA LEU A 187 17.02 -3.42 6.70
C LEU A 187 18.13 -2.54 6.14
N GLU A 188 17.73 -1.50 5.40
CA GLU A 188 18.68 -0.66 4.66
C GLU A 188 19.39 0.35 5.56
N ASN A 189 18.73 0.86 6.60
CA ASN A 189 19.27 1.95 7.44
C ASN A 189 19.66 1.54 8.87
N GLY A 190 19.47 0.28 9.28
CA GLY A 190 19.97 -0.26 10.55
C GLY A 190 19.52 0.49 11.81
N GLN A 191 18.37 1.19 11.75
CA GLN A 191 17.92 2.06 12.84
C GLN A 191 17.31 1.26 14.01
N ASP A 192 17.52 1.78 15.21
CA ASP A 192 17.07 1.22 16.49
C ASP A 192 15.54 1.06 16.51
N ALA A 193 15.09 -0.20 16.50
CA ALA A 193 13.68 -0.60 16.53
C ALA A 193 12.93 -0.13 17.79
N SER A 194 13.65 0.38 18.81
CA SER A 194 13.09 0.83 20.08
C SER A 194 12.34 2.18 20.03
N LYS A 195 12.51 2.99 18.98
CA LYS A 195 12.06 4.41 18.97
C LYS A 195 10.90 4.77 18.04
N ARG A 196 10.26 3.83 17.32
CA ARG A 196 9.12 4.15 16.45
C ARG A 196 7.96 3.16 16.58
N SER A 197 6.74 3.70 16.58
CA SER A 197 5.49 3.00 16.82
C SER A 197 4.70 2.79 15.54
N TRP A 198 5.11 1.93 14.61
CA TRP A 198 4.27 1.66 13.43
C TRP A 198 4.38 0.22 12.94
N PHE A 199 3.24 -0.47 13.06
CA PHE A 199 2.69 -1.70 12.49
C PHE A 199 1.21 -1.61 12.91
N PHE A 200 0.22 -1.91 12.05
CA PHE A 200 -1.25 -1.80 12.29
C PHE A 200 -1.63 -1.16 13.64
N GLY A 201 -2.28 0.01 13.69
CA GLY A 201 -2.69 0.64 14.96
C GLY A 201 -3.12 -0.32 16.09
N PRO A 202 -3.81 -1.44 15.78
CA PRO A 202 -4.02 -2.60 16.67
C PRO A 202 -2.79 -3.49 17.00
N LEU A 203 -1.99 -4.00 16.02
CA LEU A 203 -0.95 -5.06 16.18
C LEU A 203 0.43 -4.57 16.69
N ARG A 204 0.45 -3.65 17.65
CA ARG A 204 1.67 -3.02 18.23
C ARG A 204 2.96 -3.88 18.23
N ARG A 205 4.09 -3.24 17.85
CA ARG A 205 5.49 -3.59 18.22
C ARG A 205 5.96 -5.01 17.88
N CYS A 206 6.31 -5.27 16.62
CA CYS A 206 7.17 -6.41 16.27
C CYS A 206 8.49 -5.95 15.64
N ASN A 207 9.60 -6.62 15.99
CA ASN A 207 10.89 -6.41 15.34
C ASN A 207 10.87 -7.08 13.96
N VAL A 208 11.40 -6.40 12.94
CA VAL A 208 11.32 -6.86 11.55
C VAL A 208 12.69 -6.95 10.89
N GLY A 209 12.78 -7.81 9.89
CA GLY A 209 13.98 -8.06 9.09
C GLY A 209 14.71 -9.37 9.39
N PRO A 210 15.64 -9.82 8.53
CA PRO A 210 16.29 -11.14 8.60
C PRO A 210 17.14 -11.31 9.87
N LYS A 211 17.51 -10.20 10.53
CA LYS A 211 18.17 -10.22 11.84
C LYS A 211 17.22 -10.65 12.97
N TYR A 212 15.93 -10.33 12.86
CA TYR A 212 14.93 -10.53 13.91
C TYR A 212 13.89 -11.59 13.56
N TYR A 213 13.77 -11.94 12.28
CA TYR A 213 12.80 -12.90 11.77
C TYR A 213 13.35 -13.64 10.55
N VAL A 214 13.34 -14.96 10.63
CA VAL A 214 13.63 -15.83 9.48
C VAL A 214 12.30 -16.19 8.83
N SER A 215 12.11 -15.79 7.57
CA SER A 215 10.87 -16.11 6.82
C SER A 215 10.73 -17.61 6.66
N ARG A 216 9.50 -18.09 6.88
CA ARG A 216 9.12 -19.51 6.82
C ARG A 216 8.35 -19.79 5.54
N ILE A 217 8.99 -19.51 4.41
CA ILE A 217 8.32 -19.46 3.10
C ILE A 217 7.53 -20.75 2.82
N THR A 218 8.08 -21.92 3.14
CA THR A 218 7.40 -23.21 2.91
C THR A 218 6.12 -23.34 3.73
N GLU A 219 6.17 -23.00 5.02
CA GLU A 219 5.01 -23.03 5.92
C GLU A 219 3.99 -21.97 5.52
N PHE A 220 4.46 -20.78 5.19
CA PHE A 220 3.62 -19.67 4.75
C PHE A 220 2.86 -20.01 3.46
N GLU A 221 3.51 -20.57 2.43
CA GLU A 221 2.82 -20.97 1.20
C GLU A 221 1.79 -22.07 1.45
N LYS A 222 2.08 -23.01 2.37
CA LYS A 222 1.10 -24.04 2.78
C LYS A 222 -0.11 -23.43 3.48
N VAL A 223 0.11 -22.49 4.40
CA VAL A 223 -0.97 -21.81 5.12
C VAL A 223 -1.76 -20.90 4.17
N ALA A 224 -1.11 -20.21 3.25
CA ALA A 224 -1.75 -19.43 2.20
C ALA A 224 -2.64 -20.33 1.33
N ALA A 225 -2.10 -21.41 0.75
CA ALA A 225 -2.88 -22.35 -0.05
C ALA A 225 -4.06 -22.97 0.73
N TRP A 226 -3.84 -23.30 2.01
CA TRP A 226 -4.88 -23.80 2.90
C TRP A 226 -5.98 -22.76 3.15
N LEU A 227 -5.62 -21.50 3.41
CA LEU A 227 -6.59 -20.41 3.56
C LEU A 227 -7.36 -20.16 2.27
N LEU A 228 -6.65 -20.11 1.13
CA LEU A 228 -7.24 -19.81 -0.17
C LEU A 228 -8.22 -20.91 -0.65
N SER A 229 -8.09 -22.13 -0.12
CA SER A 229 -8.94 -23.29 -0.45
C SER A 229 -10.13 -23.48 0.50
N ARG A 230 -10.32 -22.61 1.51
CA ARG A 230 -11.39 -22.74 2.51
C ARG A 230 -12.25 -21.50 2.61
N SER A 231 -13.54 -21.69 2.88
CA SER A 231 -14.51 -20.60 3.11
C SER A 231 -14.39 -19.90 4.47
N GLN A 232 -13.43 -20.29 5.31
CA GLN A 232 -13.35 -19.86 6.71
C GLN A 232 -12.74 -18.44 6.81
N PRO A 233 -13.47 -17.48 7.41
CA PRO A 233 -13.08 -16.07 7.42
C PRO A 233 -12.19 -15.68 8.61
N CYS A 234 -11.39 -16.60 9.17
CA CYS A 234 -10.53 -16.27 10.32
C CYS A 234 -9.27 -17.14 10.39
N ILE A 235 -8.14 -16.52 10.75
CA ILE A 235 -6.91 -17.18 11.14
C ILE A 235 -6.38 -16.60 12.46
N ALA A 236 -5.91 -17.47 13.34
CA ALA A 236 -5.15 -17.13 14.53
C ALA A 236 -3.92 -18.04 14.61
N LEU A 237 -2.76 -17.48 14.95
CA LEU A 237 -1.55 -18.27 15.18
C LEU A 237 -1.30 -18.43 16.67
N THR A 238 -1.05 -19.67 17.09
CA THR A 238 -0.64 -19.99 18.46
C THR A 238 0.84 -20.33 18.48
N GLY A 239 1.47 -20.13 19.64
CA GLY A 239 2.87 -20.49 19.85
C GLY A 239 3.58 -19.58 20.83
N PRO A 240 4.82 -19.92 21.22
CA PRO A 240 5.60 -19.16 22.20
C PRO A 240 5.73 -17.67 21.85
N SER A 241 5.89 -16.83 22.88
CA SER A 241 6.20 -15.41 22.69
C SER A 241 7.51 -15.24 21.91
N GLY A 242 7.57 -14.23 21.04
CA GLY A 242 8.77 -13.91 20.27
C GLY A 242 9.10 -14.81 19.08
N ILE A 243 8.32 -15.88 18.82
CA ILE A 243 8.57 -16.81 17.70
C ILE A 243 8.25 -16.21 16.30
N GLY A 244 7.82 -14.95 16.22
CA GLY A 244 7.53 -14.25 14.97
C GLY A 244 6.14 -14.51 14.38
N LYS A 245 5.12 -14.72 15.22
CA LYS A 245 3.72 -14.91 14.79
C LYS A 245 3.19 -13.71 14.00
N THR A 246 3.35 -12.51 14.55
CA THR A 246 2.99 -11.25 13.88
C THR A 246 3.67 -11.10 12.52
N ASN A 247 4.97 -11.43 12.43
CA ASN A 247 5.71 -11.39 11.18
C ASN A 247 5.15 -12.37 10.14
N PHE A 248 4.82 -13.59 10.57
CA PHE A 248 4.20 -14.59 9.70
C PHE A 248 2.83 -14.15 9.19
N LEU A 249 1.99 -13.58 10.06
CA LEU A 249 0.67 -13.05 9.68
C LEU A 249 0.80 -11.95 8.62
N VAL A 250 1.80 -11.07 8.75
CA VAL A 250 2.03 -9.99 7.77
C VAL A 250 2.48 -10.52 6.42
N GLU A 251 3.44 -11.44 6.39
CA GLU A 251 3.85 -12.09 5.13
C GLU A 251 2.65 -12.80 4.47
N LEU A 252 1.83 -13.48 5.27
CA LEU A 252 0.60 -14.13 4.83
C LEU A 252 -0.42 -13.16 4.23
N MET A 253 -0.64 -11.99 4.85
CA MET A 253 -1.53 -10.95 4.32
C MET A 253 -1.06 -10.41 2.97
N ASP A 254 0.24 -10.13 2.82
CA ASP A 254 0.81 -9.64 1.56
C ASP A 254 0.55 -10.64 0.41
N ARG A 255 0.78 -11.93 0.64
CA ARG A 255 0.55 -12.98 -0.36
C ARG A 255 -0.88 -13.11 -0.81
N ILE A 256 -1.82 -13.08 0.14
CA ILE A 256 -3.25 -13.11 -0.15
C ILE A 256 -3.65 -11.84 -0.92
N GLY A 257 -3.05 -10.68 -0.60
CA GLY A 257 -3.24 -9.45 -1.35
C GLY A 257 -2.73 -9.51 -2.79
N GLN A 258 -1.64 -10.26 -3.02
CA GLN A 258 -1.08 -10.49 -4.35
C GLN A 258 -1.92 -11.46 -5.18
N ASP A 259 -2.47 -12.51 -4.57
CA ASP A 259 -3.27 -13.55 -5.23
C ASP A 259 -4.52 -13.86 -4.39
N PRO A 260 -5.58 -13.05 -4.53
CA PRO A 260 -6.77 -13.20 -3.72
C PRO A 260 -7.49 -14.52 -4.07
N PRO A 261 -8.11 -15.19 -3.08
CA PRO A 261 -8.80 -16.45 -3.31
C PRO A 261 -10.00 -16.28 -4.25
N PRO A 262 -10.54 -17.39 -4.78
CA PRO A 262 -11.81 -17.39 -5.51
C PRO A 262 -13.00 -16.90 -4.67
N LEU A 263 -12.86 -16.92 -3.33
CA LEU A 263 -13.80 -16.27 -2.43
C LEU A 263 -13.79 -14.77 -2.75
N GLN A 264 -14.98 -14.19 -2.90
CA GLN A 264 -15.17 -12.75 -3.08
C GLN A 264 -14.80 -12.00 -1.79
N LEU A 265 -13.55 -12.10 -1.35
CA LEU A 265 -13.02 -11.37 -0.21
C LEU A 265 -13.04 -9.89 -0.56
N GLU A 266 -13.77 -9.16 0.25
CA GLU A 266 -13.90 -7.70 0.24
C GLU A 266 -12.94 -7.07 1.25
N ALA A 267 -12.48 -7.83 2.27
CA ALA A 267 -11.51 -7.33 3.23
C ALA A 267 -10.67 -8.42 3.93
N VAL A 268 -9.57 -7.99 4.52
CA VAL A 268 -8.71 -8.72 5.47
C VAL A 268 -8.55 -7.80 6.67
N LEU A 269 -8.98 -8.21 7.86
CA LEU A 269 -8.93 -7.35 9.04
C LEU A 269 -7.98 -7.92 10.10
N PRO A 270 -6.79 -7.31 10.26
CA PRO A 270 -5.89 -7.66 11.34
C PRO A 270 -6.36 -7.03 12.66
N LEU A 271 -6.41 -7.86 13.69
CA LEU A 271 -6.94 -7.55 15.00
C LEU A 271 -5.96 -8.02 16.07
N SER A 272 -5.65 -7.14 17.03
CA SER A 272 -4.80 -7.47 18.16
C SER A 272 -5.63 -7.87 19.36
N LEU A 273 -5.61 -9.16 19.69
CA LEU A 273 -6.27 -9.68 20.88
C LEU A 273 -5.64 -9.16 22.17
N GLY A 274 -4.42 -8.61 22.15
CA GLY A 274 -3.85 -7.89 23.28
C GLY A 274 -4.65 -6.64 23.67
N SER A 275 -5.45 -6.10 22.73
CA SER A 275 -6.38 -5.01 23.02
C SER A 275 -7.79 -5.51 23.36
N TYR A 276 -8.13 -6.80 23.28
CA TYR A 276 -9.48 -7.32 23.51
C TYR A 276 -9.89 -7.20 24.99
N VAL A 277 -11.12 -6.76 25.24
CA VAL A 277 -11.71 -6.55 26.57
C VAL A 277 -12.80 -7.60 26.78
N PRO A 278 -12.58 -8.63 27.60
CA PRO A 278 -13.53 -9.73 27.74
C PRO A 278 -14.93 -9.35 28.23
N GLU A 279 -15.04 -8.26 28.96
CA GLU A 279 -16.30 -7.72 29.49
C GLU A 279 -17.17 -7.07 28.40
N GLU A 280 -16.57 -6.69 27.27
CA GLU A 280 -17.28 -6.17 26.10
C GLU A 280 -17.72 -7.34 25.20
N ASN A 281 -18.90 -7.20 24.58
CA ASN A 281 -19.32 -8.17 23.56
C ASN A 281 -18.37 -8.12 22.35
N PHE A 282 -18.37 -9.19 21.54
CA PHE A 282 -17.42 -9.31 20.43
C PHE A 282 -17.57 -8.19 19.39
N ALA A 283 -18.80 -7.75 19.10
CA ALA A 283 -19.05 -6.64 18.17
C ALA A 283 -18.46 -5.32 18.67
N GLY A 284 -18.60 -5.00 19.95
CA GLY A 284 -18.02 -3.82 20.58
C GLY A 284 -16.49 -3.87 20.61
N ASN A 285 -15.93 -5.05 20.89
CA ASN A 285 -14.48 -5.27 20.75
C ASN A 285 -14.00 -5.01 19.33
N LEU A 286 -14.71 -5.52 18.32
CA LEU A 286 -14.38 -5.26 16.92
C LEU A 286 -14.43 -3.76 16.62
N GLU A 287 -15.50 -3.05 16.96
CA GLU A 287 -15.61 -1.59 16.75
C GLU A 287 -14.42 -0.83 17.32
N ARG A 288 -13.97 -1.21 18.53
CA ARG A 288 -12.85 -0.57 19.21
C ARG A 288 -11.50 -0.93 18.60
N MET A 289 -11.35 -2.17 18.13
CA MET A 289 -10.11 -2.71 17.57
C MET A 289 -9.94 -2.40 16.08
N ILE A 290 -10.99 -1.94 15.41
CA ILE A 290 -10.93 -1.43 14.04
C ILE A 290 -10.12 -0.12 14.00
N PRO A 291 -9.16 0.03 13.05
CA PRO A 291 -8.43 1.29 12.89
C PRO A 291 -9.35 2.49 12.66
N ARG A 292 -9.14 3.58 13.40
CA ARG A 292 -9.91 4.84 13.27
C ARG A 292 -9.48 5.73 12.09
N GLU A 293 -8.58 5.24 11.25
CA GLU A 293 -8.12 5.87 10.00
C GLU A 293 -8.28 4.84 8.86
N GLY A 294 -8.78 5.27 7.70
CA GLY A 294 -9.10 4.37 6.57
C GLY A 294 -10.56 3.85 6.59
N ILE A 295 -10.98 3.12 5.55
CA ILE A 295 -12.39 2.74 5.32
C ILE A 295 -12.95 1.73 6.34
N ALA A 296 -12.11 1.24 7.24
CA ALA A 296 -12.58 0.58 8.45
C ALA A 296 -13.58 1.44 9.25
N ILE A 297 -13.53 2.78 9.08
CA ILE A 297 -14.50 3.77 9.57
C ILE A 297 -15.89 3.67 8.89
N ALA A 298 -15.99 3.20 7.64
CA ALA A 298 -17.24 3.18 6.87
C ALA A 298 -18.12 1.94 7.16
N LEU A 299 -17.63 0.99 7.94
CA LEU A 299 -18.47 -0.06 8.50
C LEU A 299 -19.28 0.57 9.62
N ALA A 300 -20.60 0.71 9.40
CA ALA A 300 -21.49 1.47 10.27
C ALA A 300 -21.63 0.91 11.70
N SER A 301 -21.13 -0.31 11.94
CA SER A 301 -21.02 -0.95 13.26
C SER A 301 -20.17 -2.22 13.20
N GLY A 302 -19.75 -2.75 14.36
CA GLY A 302 -19.13 -4.06 14.51
C GLY A 302 -20.07 -5.19 14.08
N GLU A 303 -21.37 -4.99 14.21
CA GLU A 303 -22.38 -5.93 13.70
C GLU A 303 -22.38 -6.03 12.17
N ASP A 304 -22.18 -4.92 11.46
CA ASP A 304 -22.09 -4.95 10.00
C ASP A 304 -20.82 -5.64 9.53
N LEU A 305 -19.71 -5.44 10.26
CA LEU A 305 -18.48 -6.22 10.04
C LEU A 305 -18.73 -7.71 10.25
N LEU A 306 -19.40 -8.10 11.34
CA LEU A 306 -19.71 -9.50 11.62
C LEU A 306 -20.57 -10.15 10.52
N LYS A 307 -21.51 -9.40 9.92
CA LYS A 307 -22.29 -9.90 8.77
C LYS A 307 -21.40 -10.18 7.56
N LEU A 308 -20.37 -9.38 7.31
CA LEU A 308 -19.45 -9.60 6.19
C LEU A 308 -18.47 -10.76 6.48
N VAL A 309 -18.00 -10.89 7.73
CA VAL A 309 -17.22 -12.05 8.18
C VAL A 309 -18.03 -13.33 7.96
N ARG A 310 -19.28 -13.40 8.45
CA ARG A 310 -20.19 -14.56 8.28
C ARG A 310 -20.42 -14.94 6.81
N LYS A 311 -20.41 -13.97 5.90
CA LYS A 311 -20.57 -14.20 4.46
C LYS A 311 -19.29 -14.67 3.76
N GLY A 312 -18.18 -14.84 4.49
CA GLY A 312 -16.88 -15.17 3.92
C GLY A 312 -16.26 -14.02 3.12
N LYS A 313 -16.73 -12.78 3.33
CA LYS A 313 -16.28 -11.58 2.62
C LYS A 313 -15.15 -10.85 3.34
N VAL A 314 -14.99 -11.06 4.64
CA VAL A 314 -13.86 -10.52 5.40
C VAL A 314 -13.08 -11.65 6.04
N LEU A 315 -11.75 -11.67 5.87
CA LEU A 315 -10.85 -12.60 6.55
C LEU A 315 -10.21 -11.91 7.77
N LEU A 316 -10.49 -12.40 8.98
CA LEU A 316 -9.91 -11.89 10.22
C LEU A 316 -8.52 -12.50 10.45
N PHE A 317 -7.54 -11.64 10.71
CA PHE A 317 -6.20 -12.01 11.15
C PHE A 317 -6.05 -11.68 12.63
N LEU A 318 -6.15 -12.68 13.49
CA LEU A 318 -6.08 -12.49 14.94
C LEU A 318 -4.64 -12.72 15.40
N ASP A 319 -4.04 -11.69 15.98
CA ASP A 319 -2.71 -11.74 16.60
C ASP A 319 -2.80 -11.51 18.11
N GLY A 320 -1.76 -11.90 18.85
CA GLY A 320 -1.68 -11.65 20.28
C GLY A 320 -2.55 -12.56 21.14
N LEU A 321 -2.96 -13.73 20.65
CA LEU A 321 -3.69 -14.71 21.44
C LEU A 321 -2.91 -15.19 22.67
N ASP A 322 -1.59 -15.30 22.56
CA ASP A 322 -0.70 -15.65 23.68
C ASP A 322 -0.53 -14.50 24.69
N GLU A 323 -0.70 -13.25 24.25
CA GLU A 323 -0.77 -12.10 25.14
C GLU A 323 -2.13 -12.06 25.85
N PHE A 324 -3.22 -12.28 25.12
CA PHE A 324 -4.56 -12.39 25.68
C PHE A 324 -4.63 -13.50 26.76
N ALA A 325 -4.14 -14.69 26.44
CA ALA A 325 -4.10 -15.82 27.38
C ALA A 325 -3.18 -15.61 28.59
N ARG A 326 -2.24 -14.65 28.52
CA ARG A 326 -1.38 -14.27 29.64
C ARG A 326 -2.05 -13.24 30.55
N ASN A 327 -2.83 -12.34 29.95
CA ASN A 327 -3.50 -11.24 30.65
C ASN A 327 -4.83 -11.68 31.27
N TYR A 328 -5.45 -12.73 30.75
CA TYR A 328 -6.77 -13.21 31.15
C TYR A 328 -6.77 -14.71 31.47
N SER A 329 -7.83 -15.20 32.11
CA SER A 329 -7.94 -16.60 32.53
C SER A 329 -8.24 -17.56 31.37
N ALA A 330 -8.14 -18.87 31.64
CA ALA A 330 -8.48 -19.91 30.68
C ALA A 330 -9.96 -19.83 30.26
N GLU A 331 -10.86 -19.47 31.18
CA GLU A 331 -12.28 -19.27 30.89
C GLU A 331 -12.49 -18.17 29.85
N HIS A 332 -11.80 -17.03 30.00
CA HIS A 332 -11.89 -15.94 29.02
C HIS A 332 -11.38 -16.34 27.63
N CYS A 333 -10.35 -17.20 27.55
CA CYS A 333 -9.88 -17.75 26.29
C CYS A 333 -10.93 -18.65 25.65
N VAL A 334 -11.57 -19.52 26.44
CA VAL A 334 -12.66 -20.38 25.96
C VAL A 334 -13.83 -19.54 25.46
N ASP A 335 -14.20 -18.48 26.16
CA ASP A 335 -15.29 -17.58 25.78
C ASP A 335 -14.96 -16.82 24.49
N LEU A 336 -13.73 -16.33 24.32
CA LEU A 336 -13.27 -15.74 23.06
C LEU A 336 -13.43 -16.73 21.89
N PHE A 337 -13.01 -17.98 22.05
CA PHE A 337 -13.16 -18.99 21.01
C PHE A 337 -14.62 -19.38 20.76
N ARG A 338 -15.46 -19.41 21.79
CA ARG A 338 -16.90 -19.66 21.62
C ARG A 338 -17.55 -18.54 20.81
N ASN A 339 -17.24 -17.28 21.12
CA ASN A 339 -17.71 -16.12 20.36
C ASN A 339 -17.22 -16.18 18.90
N LEU A 340 -15.95 -16.52 18.68
CA LEU A 340 -15.42 -16.72 17.32
C LEU A 340 -16.18 -17.83 16.60
N LEU A 341 -16.40 -18.99 17.22
CA LEU A 341 -17.13 -20.10 16.62
C LEU A 341 -18.58 -19.73 16.26
N GLU A 342 -19.29 -19.00 17.12
CA GLU A 342 -20.64 -18.48 16.84
C GLU A 342 -20.67 -17.57 15.60
N ILE A 343 -19.60 -16.83 15.35
CA ILE A 343 -19.48 -15.96 14.19
C ILE A 343 -19.14 -16.76 12.93
N LEU A 344 -18.25 -17.74 13.04
CA LEU A 344 -17.76 -18.52 11.91
C LEU A 344 -18.76 -19.60 11.45
N ASP A 345 -19.57 -20.11 12.37
CA ASP A 345 -20.56 -21.16 12.12
C ASP A 345 -21.77 -21.03 13.08
N PRO A 346 -22.69 -20.09 12.81
CA PRO A 346 -23.87 -19.86 13.65
C PRO A 346 -24.85 -21.04 13.69
N VAL A 347 -24.65 -22.06 12.85
CA VAL A 347 -25.46 -23.29 12.82
C VAL A 347 -24.92 -24.34 13.78
N ARG A 348 -23.60 -24.36 14.03
CA ARG A 348 -22.95 -25.30 14.99
C ARG A 348 -22.93 -24.84 16.45
N SER A 349 -23.30 -23.60 16.73
CA SER A 349 -23.22 -23.03 18.08
C SER A 349 -24.47 -23.24 18.96
N LYS A 350 -25.45 -24.01 18.48
CA LYS A 350 -26.69 -24.34 19.22
C LYS A 350 -26.67 -25.74 19.79
#